data_AF-A0A7C3QKU2-F1
#
_entry.id   AF-A0A7C3QKU2-F1
#
_cell.length_a   1.000
_cell.length_b   1.000
_cell.length_c   1.000
_cell.angle_alpha   90.00
_cell.angle_beta   90.00
_cell.angle_gamma   90.00
#
_symmetry.space_group_name_H-M   'P 1'
#
loop_
_entity.id
_entity.type
_entity.pdbx_description
1 polymer ?
#
loop_
_entity_poly.entity_id
_entity_poly.type
_entity_poly.pdbx_seq_one_letter_code
_entity_poly.pdbx_strand_id
1 'polypeptide(L)' 'MDDTFCTPDHCDSCPERVVCHCLQVTEEALVTALQQLELRTLRDVREATGAGDGCTACHRRLHELLARHNYSASPICSVK' A
#
# COMPACT_ATOMS: atom_id res chain seq x y z
N MET A 1 -19.06 -1.00 39.78
CA MET A 1 -19.82 -1.30 38.55
C MET A 1 -18.75 -1.42 37.48
N ASP A 2 -18.49 -2.66 37.11
CA ASP A 2 -17.39 -3.13 36.26
C ASP A 2 -17.73 -2.75 34.80
N ASP A 3 -17.24 -1.59 34.35
CA ASP A 3 -17.30 -1.20 32.94
C ASP A 3 -15.98 -1.54 32.29
N THR A 4 -15.91 -2.80 31.84
CA THR A 4 -15.20 -3.32 30.67
C THR A 4 -14.56 -2.23 29.78
N PHE A 5 -13.45 -1.65 30.25
CA PHE A 5 -12.61 -0.81 29.42
C PHE A 5 -11.73 -1.74 28.59
N CYS A 6 -12.29 -2.25 27.50
CA CYS A 6 -11.59 -3.02 26.48
C CYS A 6 -10.33 -2.29 26.01
N THR A 7 -9.20 -2.59 26.64
CA THR A 7 -7.84 -2.40 26.13
C THR A 7 -7.02 -3.54 26.77
N PRO A 8 -6.01 -4.17 26.13
CA PRO A 8 -5.38 -3.96 24.83
C PRO A 8 -5.02 -5.32 24.16
N ASP A 9 -5.98 -6.05 23.59
CA ASP A 9 -5.74 -7.39 23.05
C ASP A 9 -6.18 -7.48 21.58
N HIS A 10 -5.23 -7.25 20.67
CA HIS A 10 -5.09 -7.96 19.39
C HIS A 10 -3.62 -7.83 18.97
N CYS A 11 -2.81 -8.74 19.48
CA CYS A 11 -1.48 -9.04 19.00
C CYS A 11 -1.58 -10.28 18.10
N ASP A 12 -1.59 -10.12 16.77
CA ASP A 12 -1.27 -11.25 15.87
C ASP A 12 -0.75 -10.89 14.46
N SER A 13 -0.85 -9.64 13.98
CA SER A 13 -0.22 -9.27 12.69
C SER A 13 0.06 -7.78 12.61
N CYS A 14 1.21 -7.46 12.02
CA CYS A 14 1.81 -6.13 11.88
C CYS A 14 0.82 -5.08 11.33
N PRO A 15 1.04 -3.77 11.54
CA PRO A 15 0.13 -2.74 11.05
C PRO A 15 -0.06 -2.90 9.55
N GLU A 16 -1.25 -3.34 9.12
CA GLU A 16 -1.67 -3.27 7.72
C GLU A 16 -1.54 -1.81 7.32
N ARG A 17 -0.47 -1.48 6.61
CA ARG A 17 -0.16 -0.09 6.25
C ARG A 17 -1.17 0.34 5.21
N VAL A 18 -2.28 0.92 5.65
CA VAL A 18 -3.32 1.43 4.77
C VAL A 18 -2.70 2.56 3.93
N VAL A 19 -2.65 2.35 2.62
CA VAL A 19 -2.16 3.32 1.64
C VAL A 19 -3.28 4.27 1.25
N CYS A 20 -4.52 3.77 1.09
CA CYS A 20 -5.69 4.58 0.76
C CYS A 20 -6.80 4.37 1.79
N HIS A 21 -7.04 5.37 2.65
CA HIS A 21 -8.15 5.33 3.61
C HIS A 21 -9.53 5.43 2.95
N CYS A 22 -9.64 6.10 1.80
CA CYS A 22 -10.92 6.29 1.11
C CYS A 22 -11.48 4.95 0.59
N LEU A 23 -10.60 4.02 0.19
CA LEU A 23 -10.97 2.71 -0.37
C LEU A 23 -10.45 1.53 0.46
N GLN A 24 -9.91 1.81 1.65
CA GLN A 24 -9.30 0.83 2.56
C GLN A 24 -8.26 -0.09 1.87
N VAL A 25 -7.46 0.47 0.97
CA VAL A 25 -6.41 -0.29 0.27
C VAL A 25 -5.14 -0.32 1.11
N THR A 26 -4.67 -1.52 1.42
CA THR A 26 -3.45 -1.79 2.18
C THR A 26 -2.21 -1.92 1.30
N GLU A 27 -1.03 -1.68 1.87
CA GLU A 27 0.25 -1.78 1.17
C GLU A 27 0.49 -3.22 0.66
N GLU A 28 0.08 -4.24 1.42
CA GLU A 28 0.15 -5.65 1.02
C GLU A 28 -0.74 -5.97 -0.18
N ALA A 29 -1.99 -5.50 -0.20
CA ALA A 29 -2.91 -5.70 -1.32
C ALA A 29 -2.35 -5.01 -2.57
N LEU A 30 -1.79 -3.82 -2.39
CA LEU A 30 -1.11 -3.09 -3.45
C LEU A 30 0.11 -3.83 -3.98
N VAL A 31 1.04 -4.27 -3.13
CA VAL A 31 2.25 -5.01 -3.55
C VAL A 31 1.88 -6.33 -4.23
N THR A 32 0.88 -7.03 -3.70
CA THR A 32 0.35 -8.25 -4.32
C THR A 32 -0.18 -7.96 -5.71
N ALA A 33 -0.96 -6.89 -5.89
CA ALA A 33 -1.43 -6.46 -7.21
C ALA A 33 -0.27 -6.08 -8.15
N LEU A 34 0.72 -5.32 -7.66
CA LEU A 34 1.93 -4.97 -8.43
C LEU A 34 2.67 -6.22 -8.92
N GLN A 35 2.78 -7.27 -8.08
CA GLN A 35 3.48 -8.51 -8.42
C GLN A 35 2.67 -9.44 -9.32
N GLN A 36 1.37 -9.59 -9.06
CA GLN A 36 0.50 -10.51 -9.80
C GLN A 36 0.14 -9.97 -11.19
N LEU A 37 -0.04 -8.66 -11.32
CA LEU A 37 -0.47 -8.00 -12.55
C LEU A 37 0.66 -7.22 -13.23
N GLU A 38 1.88 -7.25 -12.65
CA GLU A 38 3.06 -6.55 -13.15
C GLU A 38 2.83 -5.04 -13.41
N LEU A 39 2.04 -4.41 -12.54
CA LEU A 39 1.62 -3.02 -12.68
C LEU A 39 2.84 -2.08 -12.59
N ARG A 40 3.09 -1.30 -13.65
CA ARG A 40 4.23 -0.35 -13.73
C ARG A 40 3.83 1.11 -13.52
N THR A 41 2.53 1.41 -13.53
CA THR A 41 2.03 2.80 -13.56
C THR A 41 0.96 3.06 -12.52
N LEU A 42 0.82 4.33 -12.11
CA LEU A 42 -0.25 4.77 -11.20
C LEU A 42 -1.64 4.48 -11.79
N ARG A 43 -1.78 4.54 -13.12
CA ARG A 43 -3.04 4.23 -13.79
C ARG A 43 -3.39 2.76 -13.62
N ASP A 44 -2.46 1.86 -13.90
CA ASP A 44 -2.62 0.42 -13.68
C ASP A 44 -2.99 0.10 -12.24
N VAL A 45 -2.29 0.71 -11.28
CA VAL A 45 -2.60 0.58 -9.86
C VAL A 45 -4.03 1.02 -9.53
N ARG A 46 -4.46 2.15 -10.08
CA ARG A 46 -5.84 2.65 -9.91
C ARG A 46 -6.86 1.73 -10.54
N GLU A 47 -6.60 1.19 -11.73
CA GLU A 47 -7.54 0.28 -12.39
C GLU A 47 -7.62 -1.08 -11.68
N ALA A 48 -6.50 -1.58 -11.14
CA ALA A 48 -6.44 -2.84 -10.41
C ALA A 48 -6.97 -2.76 -8.97
N THR A 49 -6.65 -1.68 -8.24
CA THR A 49 -6.95 -1.56 -6.80
C THR A 49 -7.97 -0.48 -6.47
N GLY A 50 -8.31 0.39 -7.42
CA GLY A 50 -9.12 1.60 -7.19
C GLY A 50 -8.36 2.72 -6.46
N ALA A 51 -7.21 2.43 -5.82
CA ALA A 51 -6.54 3.37 -4.93
C ALA A 51 -6.16 4.67 -5.65
N GLY A 52 -6.76 5.77 -5.21
CA GLY A 52 -6.48 7.11 -5.76
C GLY A 52 -7.50 7.62 -6.78
N ASP A 53 -8.60 6.92 -7.03
CA ASP A 53 -9.64 7.45 -7.93
C ASP A 53 -10.57 8.47 -7.26
N GLY A 54 -10.66 8.45 -5.92
CA GLY A 54 -11.46 9.39 -5.14
C GLY A 54 -10.67 10.62 -4.67
N CYS A 55 -10.39 10.68 -3.37
CA CYS A 55 -9.79 11.83 -2.68
C CYS A 55 -8.34 12.19 -3.07
N THR A 56 -7.70 11.37 -3.92
CA THR A 56 -6.30 11.47 -4.41
C THR A 56 -5.20 11.64 -3.35
N ALA A 57 -5.51 11.66 -2.05
CA ALA A 57 -4.54 11.88 -0.96
C ALA A 57 -3.44 10.81 -0.91
N CYS A 58 -3.75 9.60 -1.36
CA CYS A 58 -2.80 8.49 -1.43
C CYS A 58 -1.85 8.53 -2.64
N HIS A 59 -2.06 9.42 -3.64
CA HIS A 59 -1.26 9.46 -4.88
C HIS A 59 0.23 9.58 -4.60
N ARG A 60 0.62 10.43 -3.64
CA ARG A 60 2.03 10.58 -3.26
C ARG A 60 2.63 9.25 -2.80
N ARG A 61 1.91 8.55 -1.93
CA ARG A 61 2.38 7.27 -1.37
C ARG A 61 2.42 6.17 -2.44
N LEU A 62 1.42 6.12 -3.32
CA LEU A 62 1.38 5.19 -4.45
C LEU A 62 2.57 5.42 -5.39
N HIS A 63 2.90 6.67 -5.71
CA HIS A 63 4.08 7.01 -6.49
C HIS A 63 5.39 6.55 -5.83
N GLU A 64 5.54 6.74 -4.52
CA GLU A 64 6.72 6.26 -3.78
C GLU A 64 6.84 4.72 -3.83
N LEU A 65 5.72 4.01 -3.68
CA LEU A 65 5.69 2.54 -3.73
C LEU A 65 5.98 2.02 -5.14
N LEU A 66 5.38 2.61 -6.17
CA LEU A 66 5.68 2.31 -7.57
C LEU A 66 7.14 2.56 -7.91
N ALA A 67 7.70 3.69 -7.46
CA ALA A 67 9.12 3.98 -7.65
C ALA A 67 9.97 2.88 -7.00
N ARG A 68 9.76 2.58 -5.72
CA ARG A 68 10.49 1.52 -5.00
C ARG A 68 10.35 0.15 -5.68
N HIS A 69 9.15 -0.22 -6.12
CA HIS A 69 8.89 -1.50 -6.76
C HIS A 69 9.56 -1.60 -8.14
N ASN A 70 9.52 -0.54 -8.93
CA ASN A 70 10.18 -0.50 -10.24
C ASN A 70 11.71 -0.49 -10.10
N TYR A 71 12.25 0.08 -9.03
CA TYR A 71 13.66 -0.08 -8.66
C TYR A 71 14.01 -1.49 -8.19
N SER A 72 13.08 -2.23 -7.57
CA SER A 72 13.31 -3.63 -7.17
C SER A 72 13.33 -4.60 -8.37
N ALA A 73 12.67 -4.25 -9.48
CA ALA A 73 12.68 -5.01 -10.73
C ALA A 73 13.92 -4.75 -11.60
N SER A 74 14.85 -3.93 -11.14
CA SER A 74 16.14 -3.68 -11.78
C SER A 74 17.24 -4.05 -10.77
N PRO A 75 18.14 -5.01 -11.05
CA PRO A 75 19.32 -5.09 -10.23
C PRO A 75 20.16 -3.82 -10.55
N ILE A 76 20.89 -3.34 -9.55
CA ILE A 76 22.09 -2.47 -9.64
C ILE A 76 21.91 -0.99 -10.06
N CYS A 77 22.72 -0.02 -9.58
CA CYS A 77 24.07 -0.12 -9.01
C CYS A 77 24.45 1.12 -8.19
N SER A 78 25.27 0.89 -7.16
CA SER A 78 26.10 1.83 -6.39
C SER A 78 26.36 3.18 -7.05
N VAL A 79 26.02 4.28 -6.38
CA VAL A 79 26.67 5.56 -6.66
C VAL A 79 27.35 6.11 -5.40
N LYS A 80 28.62 5.71 -5.32
CA LYS A 80 29.81 6.38 -4.77
C LYS A 80 29.93 6.63 -3.27
#